data_AF-A0A259BZW4-F1
#
_entry.id   AF-A0A259BZW4-F1
#
_cell.length_a   1.000
_cell.length_b   1.000
_cell.length_c   1.000
_cell.angle_alpha   90.00
_cell.angle_beta   90.00
_cell.angle_gamma   90.00
#
_symmetry.space_group_name_H-M   'P 1'
#
loop_
_entity.id
_entity.type
_entity.pdbx_description
1 polymer ?
#
loop_
_entity_poly.entity_id
_entity_poly.type
_entity_poly.pdbx_seq_one_letter_code
_entity_poly.pdbx_strand_id
1 'polypeptide(L)'
;YVLERDENAHKFTLSNAHKDMRYVNNLASATGAANFIGATIKNVYAAAEGLGRGDWNVPQISDVVAEMNGVSLGEIPQMKAAAE
;
A
#
# COMPACT_ATOMS: atom_id res chain seq x y z
N TYR A 1 5.74 11.66 -3.05
CA TYR A 1 4.44 11.22 -3.58
C TYR A 1 3.25 12.10 -3.17
N VAL A 2 2.77 12.12 -1.92
CA VAL A 2 1.45 12.73 -1.59
C VAL A 2 1.28 14.19 -2.05
N LEU A 3 2.32 15.03 -1.95
CA LEU A 3 2.28 16.42 -2.41
C LEU A 3 2.74 16.57 -3.87
N GLU A 4 3.91 16.04 -4.18
CA GLU A 4 4.61 16.31 -5.46
C GLU A 4 4.33 15.26 -6.56
N ARG A 5 3.56 14.21 -6.25
CA ARG A 5 3.27 13.07 -7.14
C ARG A 5 4.49 12.32 -7.68
N ASP A 6 5.66 12.54 -7.09
CA ASP A 6 6.85 11.73 -7.37
C ASP A 6 6.65 10.29 -6.87
N GLU A 7 6.43 9.38 -7.82
CA GLU A 7 6.30 7.92 -7.64
C GLU A 7 7.62 7.27 -7.20
N ASN A 8 8.76 7.91 -7.50
CA ASN A 8 10.10 7.41 -7.23
C ASN A 8 10.66 7.89 -5.89
N ALA A 9 9.91 8.72 -5.15
CA ALA A 9 10.31 9.26 -3.85
C ALA A 9 10.71 8.19 -2.83
N HIS A 10 10.11 6.99 -2.92
CA HIS A 10 10.52 5.80 -2.19
C HIS A 10 10.21 4.55 -3.02
N LYS A 11 11.24 3.97 -3.63
CA LYS A 11 11.15 2.79 -4.51
C LYS A 11 11.04 1.49 -3.72
N PHE A 12 9.88 1.24 -3.14
CA PHE A 12 9.59 -0.02 -2.47
C PHE A 12 8.13 -0.37 -2.71
N THR A 13 7.86 -1.52 -3.33
CA THR A 13 6.51 -1.88 -3.77
C THR A 13 5.58 -2.26 -2.62
N LEU A 14 4.28 -2.06 -2.83
CA LEU A 14 3.22 -2.48 -1.92
C LEU A 14 3.22 -4.00 -1.71
N SER A 15 3.56 -4.77 -2.74
CA SER A 15 3.66 -6.22 -2.65
C SER A 15 4.79 -6.71 -1.74
N ASN A 16 5.94 -6.04 -1.82
CA ASN A 16 7.06 -6.29 -0.91
C ASN A 16 6.71 -5.87 0.53
N ALA A 17 6.08 -4.70 0.71
CA ALA A 17 5.63 -4.26 2.03
C ALA A 17 4.56 -5.20 2.62
N HIS A 18 3.63 -5.71 1.81
CA HIS A 18 2.66 -6.71 2.23
C HIS A 18 3.35 -7.97 2.73
N LYS A 19 4.33 -8.49 1.96
CA LYS A 19 5.15 -9.65 2.38
C LYS A 19 5.78 -9.43 3.75
N ASP A 20 6.47 -8.32 3.96
CA ASP A 20 7.17 -8.07 5.22
C ASP A 20 6.20 -7.97 6.40
N MET A 21 5.04 -7.31 6.19
CA MET A 21 4.01 -7.24 7.21
C MET A 21 3.36 -8.60 7.50
N ARG A 22 3.27 -9.52 6.52
CA ARG A 22 2.85 -10.92 6.80
C ARG A 22 3.85 -11.60 7.73
N TYR A 23 5.15 -11.43 7.52
CA TYR A 23 6.17 -11.99 8.41
C TYR A 23 6.08 -11.42 9.83
N VAL A 24 5.94 -10.10 9.98
CA VAL A 24 5.77 -9.45 11.29
C VAL A 24 4.52 -9.97 12.02
N ASN A 25 3.40 -10.09 11.30
CA ASN A 25 2.16 -10.62 11.87
C ASN A 25 2.32 -12.07 12.33
N ASN A 26 2.93 -12.92 11.51
CA ASN A 26 3.17 -14.32 11.85
C ASN A 26 4.06 -14.46 13.09
N LEU A 27 5.12 -13.65 13.20
CA LEU A 27 5.99 -13.62 14.37
C LEU A 27 5.24 -13.20 15.63
N ALA A 28 4.43 -12.14 15.54
CA ALA A 28 3.63 -11.67 16.66
C ALA A 28 2.64 -12.75 17.15
N SER A 29 1.94 -13.42 16.23
CA SER A 29 1.05 -14.53 16.58
C SER A 29 1.80 -15.71 17.23
N ALA A 30 2.98 -16.07 16.72
CA ALA A 30 3.79 -17.16 17.25
C ALA A 30 4.36 -16.88 18.64
N THR A 31 4.61 -15.62 18.97
CA THR A 31 5.21 -15.19 20.24
C THR A 31 4.19 -14.71 21.28
N GLY A 32 2.91 -14.57 20.89
CA GLY A 32 1.89 -13.97 21.73
C GLY A 32 2.03 -12.44 21.89
N ALA A 33 2.82 -11.79 21.05
CA ALA A 33 2.98 -10.34 21.08
C ALA A 33 1.75 -9.62 20.53
N ALA A 34 1.34 -8.52 21.16
CA ALA A 34 0.26 -7.68 20.66
C ALA A 34 0.67 -6.97 19.35
N ASN A 35 -0.17 -7.05 18.31
CA ASN A 35 0.14 -6.49 16.98
C ASN A 35 -1.08 -5.89 16.26
N PHE A 36 -1.85 -5.06 16.95
CA PHE A 36 -3.08 -4.47 16.39
C PHE A 36 -2.80 -3.62 15.15
N ILE A 37 -1.84 -2.69 15.24
CA ILE A 37 -1.52 -1.77 14.14
C ILE A 37 -0.85 -2.51 12.98
N GLY A 38 0.08 -3.44 13.26
CA GLY A 38 0.72 -4.22 12.20
C GLY A 38 -0.25 -5.14 11.46
N ALA A 39 -1.29 -5.66 12.13
CA ALA A 39 -2.36 -6.41 11.49
C ALA A 39 -3.19 -5.52 10.54
N THR A 40 -3.55 -4.31 10.99
CA THR A 40 -4.25 -3.33 10.16
C THR A 40 -3.44 -2.95 8.92
N ILE A 41 -2.15 -2.62 9.09
CA ILE A 41 -1.27 -2.26 7.97
C ILE A 41 -1.16 -3.42 6.96
N LYS A 42 -0.97 -4.66 7.43
CA LYS A 42 -0.95 -5.84 6.55
C LYS A 42 -2.23 -5.97 5.73
N ASN A 43 -3.40 -5.76 6.35
CA ASN A 43 -4.68 -5.82 5.64
C ASN A 43 -4.85 -4.69 4.62
N VAL A 44 -4.35 -3.47 4.92
CA VAL A 44 -4.36 -2.35 3.97
C VAL A 44 -3.52 -2.67 2.73
N TYR A 45 -2.32 -3.25 2.90
CA TYR A 45 -1.53 -3.68 1.75
C TYR A 45 -2.14 -4.87 0.99
N ALA A 46 -2.81 -5.79 1.70
CA ALA A 46 -3.57 -6.86 1.06
C ALA A 46 -4.72 -6.32 0.19
N ALA A 47 -5.42 -5.28 0.65
CA ALA A 47 -6.46 -4.63 -0.15
C ALA A 47 -5.86 -3.98 -1.41
N ALA A 48 -4.72 -3.31 -1.31
CA ALA A 48 -4.02 -2.73 -2.46
C ALA A 48 -3.62 -3.79 -3.50
N GLU A 49 -3.05 -4.92 -3.06
CA GLU A 49 -2.76 -6.04 -3.96
C GLU A 49 -4.03 -6.60 -4.60
N GLY A 50 -5.11 -6.77 -3.83
CA GLY A 50 -6.41 -7.24 -4.33
C GLY A 50 -7.04 -6.33 -5.40
N LEU A 51 -6.73 -5.03 -5.36
CA LEU A 51 -7.10 -4.04 -6.38
C LEU A 51 -6.12 -3.99 -7.57
N GLY A 52 -5.13 -4.88 -7.62
CA GLY A 52 -4.12 -4.92 -8.69
C GLY A 52 -3.08 -3.80 -8.61
N ARG A 53 -2.92 -3.15 -7.44
CA ARG A 53 -1.95 -2.06 -7.23
C ARG A 53 -0.64 -2.53 -6.57
N GLY A 54 -0.40 -3.84 -6.51
CA GLY A 54 0.74 -4.42 -5.79
C GLY A 54 2.11 -3.90 -6.25
N ASP A 55 2.24 -3.53 -7.53
CA ASP A 55 3.50 -3.04 -8.10
C ASP A 55 3.73 -1.54 -7.89
N TRP A 56 2.77 -0.82 -7.31
CA TRP A 56 2.96 0.57 -6.92
C TRP A 56 3.84 0.69 -5.69
N ASN A 57 4.46 1.85 -5.49
CA ASN A 57 5.32 2.10 -4.34
C ASN A 57 4.52 2.43 -3.07
N VAL A 58 5.09 2.11 -1.90
CA VAL A 58 4.45 2.28 -0.58
C VAL A 58 3.80 3.66 -0.36
N PRO A 59 4.45 4.79 -0.69
CA PRO A 59 3.82 6.10 -0.50
C PRO A 59 2.50 6.28 -1.27
N GLN A 60 2.25 5.48 -2.30
CA GLN A 60 1.05 5.54 -3.13
C GLN A 60 -0.15 4.85 -2.49
N ILE A 61 0.02 4.24 -1.31
CA ILE A 61 -1.09 3.67 -0.54
C ILE A 61 -2.16 4.72 -0.21
N SER A 62 -1.80 6.01 -0.16
CA SER A 62 -2.75 7.10 0.02
C SER A 62 -3.83 7.12 -1.06
N ASP A 63 -3.47 6.85 -2.32
CA ASP A 63 -4.43 6.83 -3.42
C ASP A 63 -5.29 5.57 -3.41
N VAL A 64 -4.74 4.43 -2.98
CA VAL A 64 -5.55 3.21 -2.76
C VAL A 64 -6.62 3.46 -1.70
N VAL A 65 -6.25 4.08 -0.58
CA VAL A 65 -7.21 4.45 0.46
C VAL A 65 -8.24 5.45 -0.06
N ALA A 66 -7.82 6.42 -0.87
CA ALA A 66 -8.73 7.37 -1.51
C ALA A 66 -9.73 6.66 -2.44
N GLU A 67 -9.26 5.76 -3.30
CA GLU A 67 -10.07 4.93 -4.21
C GLU A 67 -11.12 4.11 -3.42
N MET A 68 -10.69 3.43 -2.35
CA MET A 68 -11.59 2.65 -1.48
C MET A 68 -12.69 3.50 -0.83
N ASN A 69 -12.46 4.80 -0.65
CA ASN A 69 -13.41 5.75 -0.07
C ASN A 69 -14.13 6.61 -1.13
N GLY A 70 -13.95 6.32 -2.42
CA GLY A 70 -14.58 7.05 -3.51
C GLY A 70 -14.14 8.51 -3.64
N VAL A 71 -12.94 8.85 -3.16
CA VAL A 71 -12.36 10.19 -3.26
C VAL A 71 -11.09 10.17 -4.12
N SER A 72 -10.71 11.32 -4.68
CA SER A 72 -9.46 11.49 -5.41
C SER A 72 -8.56 12.50 -4.70
N LEU A 73 -7.27 12.19 -4.62
CA LEU A 73 -6.25 13.10 -4.11
C LEU A 73 -5.57 13.90 -5.24
N GLY A 74 -5.88 13.61 -6.51
CA GLY A 74 -5.24 14.19 -7.69
C GLY A 74 -5.06 13.18 -8.82
N GLU A 75 -4.40 13.62 -9.90
CA GLU A 75 -4.03 12.74 -11.02
C GLU A 75 -2.98 11.70 -10.57
N ILE A 76 -3.21 10.43 -10.91
CA ILE A 76 -2.32 9.31 -10.58
C ILE A 76 -1.40 9.03 -11.78
N PRO A 77 -0.07 9.17 -11.63
CA PRO A 77 0.87 9.02 -12.75
C PRO A 77 0.71 7.72 -13.55
N GLN A 78 0.53 6.59 -12.86
CA GLN A 78 0.43 5.27 -13.49
C GLN A 78 -0.88 5.06 -14.24
N MET A 79 -1.95 5.73 -13.82
CA MET A 79 -3.26 5.61 -14.50
C MET A 79 -3.34 6.51 -15.73
N LYS A 80 -2.66 7.67 -15.70
CA LYS A 80 -2.52 8.53 -16.88
C LYS A 80 -1.79 7.80 -18.02
N ALA A 81 -0.64 7.21 -17.71
CA ALA A 81 0.17 6.49 -18.68
C ALA A 81 -0.54 5.27 -19.32
N ALA A 82 -1.56 4.71 -18.65
CA ALA A 82 -2.35 3.60 -19.18
C ALA A 82 -3.53 4.05 -20.07
N ALA A 83 -3.90 5.33 -20.02
CA ALA A 83 -4.99 5.90 -20.82
C ALA A 83 -4.50 6.54 -22.13
N GLU A 84 -3.19 6.75 -22.27
CA GLU A 84 -2.50 7.19 -23.50
C GLU A 84 -2.01 5.99 -24.32
#